data_AF-A0A844GDT5-F1
#
_entry.id   AF-A0A844GDT5-F1
#
_cell.length_a   1.000
_cell.length_b   1.000
_cell.length_c   1.000
_cell.angle_alpha   90.00
_cell.angle_beta   90.00
_cell.angle_gamma   90.00
#
_symmetry.space_group_name_H-M   'P 1'
#
loop_
_entity.id
_entity.type
_entity.pdbx_description
1 polymer ?
#
loop_
_entity_poly.entity_id
_entity_poly.type
_entity_poly.pdbx_seq_one_letter_code
_entity_poly.pdbx_strand_id
1 'polypeptide(L)'
;MPKPRTAPLPPTCNTPKSSPRRGRYQRYVKAIPMQPMCLTCHGPAEQIPTEVRQALQRSYPHDKATGYQPGMIRGAVSITRPLP
;
A
#
# COMPACT_ATOMS: atom_id res chain seq x y z
N MET A 1 4.12 20.89 -17.99
CA MET A 1 5.29 20.73 -17.09
C MET A 1 4.97 19.66 -16.04
N PRO A 2 5.59 18.48 -16.09
CA PRO A 2 5.40 17.45 -15.06
C PRO A 2 6.08 17.90 -13.76
N LYS A 3 5.33 17.96 -12.66
CA LYS A 3 5.88 18.31 -11.34
C LYS A 3 6.99 17.33 -10.94
N PRO A 4 8.14 17.78 -10.39
CA PRO A 4 9.14 16.90 -9.83
C PRO A 4 8.55 16.21 -8.58
N ARG A 5 8.46 14.88 -8.60
CA ARG A 5 7.88 14.04 -7.54
C ARG A 5 8.97 13.38 -6.68
N THR A 6 10.01 14.11 -6.32
CA THR A 6 11.16 13.60 -5.53
C THR A 6 11.14 14.02 -4.07
N ALA A 7 9.97 14.29 -3.48
CA ALA A 7 9.87 14.36 -2.03
C ALA A 7 9.83 12.91 -1.47
N PRO A 8 10.76 12.50 -0.60
CA PRO A 8 10.65 11.24 0.12
C PRO A 8 9.32 11.25 0.89
N LEU A 9 8.54 10.17 0.77
CA LEU A 9 7.37 9.96 1.61
C LEU A 9 7.82 10.06 3.08
N PRO A 10 7.14 10.85 3.93
CA PRO A 10 7.50 10.92 5.33
C PRO A 10 7.43 9.52 5.96
N PRO A 11 8.35 9.16 6.88
CA PRO A 11 8.45 7.81 7.47
C PRO A 11 7.27 7.41 8.38
N THR A 12 6.15 8.13 8.34
CA THR A 12 5.10 8.04 9.33
C THR A 12 3.79 7.52 8.73
N CYS A 13 3.81 6.28 8.25
CA CYS A 13 2.58 5.47 8.13
C CYS A 13 2.14 4.90 9.49
N ASN A 14 2.98 5.06 10.52
CA ASN A 14 2.78 4.49 11.85
C ASN A 14 2.37 5.48 12.94
N THR A 15 2.19 6.77 12.63
CA THR A 15 1.68 7.70 13.64
C THR A 15 0.17 7.51 13.75
N PRO A 16 -0.36 6.97 14.87
CA PRO A 16 -1.78 7.09 15.10
C PRO A 16 -2.07 8.59 15.16
N LYS A 17 -2.83 9.12 14.20
CA LYS A 17 -3.48 10.43 14.35
C LYS A 17 -4.58 10.29 15.42
N SER A 18 -4.19 9.98 16.65
CA SER A 18 -5.05 9.96 17.82
C SER A 18 -4.48 10.95 18.82
N SER A 19 -4.84 12.22 18.63
CA SER A 19 -4.90 13.13 19.77
C SER A 19 -5.87 12.53 20.79
N PRO A 20 -5.56 12.47 22.10
CA PRO A 20 -6.35 11.76 23.07
C PRO A 20 -7.58 12.59 23.43
N ARG A 21 -8.62 12.54 22.59
CA ARG A 21 -9.96 12.71 23.09
C ARG A 21 -10.32 11.40 23.78
N ARG A 22 -10.43 11.43 25.11
CA ARG A 22 -10.97 10.32 25.90
C ARG A 22 -12.33 9.94 25.29
N GLY A 23 -12.36 8.85 24.55
CA GLY A 23 -13.49 8.40 23.77
C GLY A 23 -13.20 7.00 23.27
N ARG A 24 -14.20 6.11 23.31
CA ARG A 24 -14.06 4.76 22.77
C ARG A 24 -14.14 4.84 21.25
N TYR A 25 -13.38 4.02 20.55
CA TYR A 25 -13.43 3.91 19.09
C TYR A 25 -13.62 2.46 18.69
N GLN A 26 -14.46 2.21 17.68
CA GLN A 26 -14.51 0.93 17.01
C GLN A 26 -13.62 0.97 15.78
N ARG A 27 -12.68 0.02 15.68
CA ARG A 27 -11.87 -0.20 14.48
C ARG A 27 -12.36 -1.45 13.75
N TYR A 28 -12.59 -1.33 12.45
CA TYR A 28 -12.83 -2.42 11.52
C TYR A 28 -11.63 -2.57 10.61
N VAL A 29 -11.15 -3.80 10.41
CA VAL A 29 -10.01 -4.10 9.54
C VAL A 29 -10.40 -5.23 8.60
N LYS A 30 -10.21 -5.04 7.29
CA LYS A 30 -10.44 -6.06 6.26
C LYS A 30 -9.18 -6.28 5.44
N ALA A 31 -8.73 -7.52 5.36
CA ALA A 31 -7.56 -7.88 4.56
C ALA A 31 -7.81 -7.68 3.05
N ILE A 32 -6.76 -7.35 2.32
CA ILE A 32 -6.72 -7.25 0.86
C ILE A 32 -5.87 -8.42 0.34
N PRO A 33 -6.49 -9.55 -0.04
CA PRO A 33 -5.76 -10.68 -0.61
C PRO A 33 -5.41 -10.42 -2.08
N MET A 34 -4.28 -10.97 -2.51
CA MET A 34 -3.82 -10.91 -3.89
C MET A 34 -4.60 -11.86 -4.79
N GLN A 35 -5.18 -11.30 -5.87
CA GLN A 35 -5.86 -12.04 -6.93
C GLN A 35 -4.93 -12.17 -8.15
N PRO A 36 -5.19 -13.10 -9.09
CA PRO A 36 -4.31 -13.32 -10.24
C PRO A 36 -3.99 -12.05 -11.04
N MET A 37 -4.98 -11.19 -11.28
CA MET A 37 -4.80 -9.93 -11.99
C MET A 37 -3.85 -8.94 -11.29
N CYS A 38 -3.73 -9.03 -9.96
CA CYS A 38 -2.86 -8.15 -9.19
C CYS A 38 -1.38 -8.46 -9.43
N LEU A 39 -1.07 -9.71 -9.80
CA LEU A 39 0.30 -10.20 -9.96
C LEU A 39 0.99 -9.66 -11.21
N THR A 40 0.22 -9.15 -12.18
CA THR A 40 0.77 -8.44 -13.35
C THR A 40 1.69 -7.29 -12.96
N CYS A 41 1.43 -6.64 -11.82
CA CYS A 41 2.24 -5.53 -11.31
C CYS A 41 2.91 -5.84 -9.96
N HIS A 42 2.35 -6.75 -9.16
CA HIS A 42 2.81 -7.04 -7.80
C HIS A 42 3.40 -8.45 -7.62
N GLY A 43 3.47 -9.25 -8.69
CA GLY A 43 4.00 -10.62 -8.66
C GLY A 43 5.54 -10.68 -8.53
N PRO A 44 6.13 -11.88 -8.67
CA PRO A 44 7.58 -12.05 -8.78
C PRO A 44 8.16 -11.16 -9.88
N ALA A 45 9.36 -10.62 -9.66
CA ALA A 45 9.96 -9.65 -10.58
C ALA A 45 10.09 -10.21 -12.00
N GLU A 46 10.34 -11.52 -12.11
CA GLU A 46 10.50 -12.27 -13.34
C GLU A 46 9.17 -12.42 -14.11
N GLN A 47 8.03 -12.36 -13.41
CA GLN A 47 6.69 -12.53 -13.97
C GLN A 47 6.02 -11.19 -14.35
N ILE A 48 6.56 -10.07 -13.88
CA ILE A 48 6.09 -8.73 -14.24
C ILE A 48 6.61 -8.38 -15.64
N PRO A 49 5.74 -7.95 -16.59
CA PRO A 49 6.16 -7.52 -17.92
C PRO A 49 7.21 -6.41 -17.87
N THR A 50 8.16 -6.43 -18.81
CA THR A 50 9.32 -5.53 -18.81
C THR A 50 8.92 -4.05 -18.85
N GLU A 51 7.93 -3.71 -19.68
CA GLU A 51 7.39 -2.37 -19.83
C GLU A 51 6.77 -1.85 -18.52
N VAL A 52 6.06 -2.72 -17.80
CA VAL A 52 5.45 -2.40 -16.50
C VAL A 52 6.55 -2.20 -15.45
N ARG A 53 7.55 -3.09 -15.41
CA ARG A 53 8.68 -3.01 -14.48
C ARG A 53 9.47 -1.72 -14.66
N GLN A 54 9.74 -1.32 -15.89
CA GLN A 54 10.42 -0.06 -16.21
C GLN A 54 9.58 1.15 -15.78
N ALA A 55 8.26 1.12 -16.04
CA ALA A 55 7.36 2.20 -15.63
C ALA A 55 7.28 2.32 -14.09
N LEU A 56 7.26 1.19 -13.38
CA LEU A 56 7.27 1.13 -11.91
C LEU A 56 8.59 1.67 -11.35
N GLN A 57 9.75 1.22 -11.85
CA GLN A 57 11.05 1.71 -11.40
C GLN A 57 11.21 3.22 -11.61
N ARG A 58 10.71 3.75 -12.73
CA ARG A 58 10.76 5.19 -13.02
C ARG A 58 9.83 6.02 -12.12
N SER A 59 8.63 5.51 -11.86
CA SER A 59 7.58 6.27 -11.16
C SER A 59 7.62 6.07 -9.64
N TYR A 60 8.11 4.92 -9.18
CA TYR A 60 8.13 4.47 -7.80
C TYR A 60 9.45 3.74 -7.49
N PRO A 61 10.61 4.43 -7.50
CA PRO A 61 11.94 3.82 -7.35
C PRO A 61 12.20 3.16 -5.99
N HIS A 62 11.33 3.40 -5.00
CA HIS A 62 11.41 2.82 -3.66
C HIS A 62 10.22 1.90 -3.35
N ASP A 63 9.47 1.47 -4.37
CA ASP A 63 8.36 0.54 -4.19
C ASP A 63 8.86 -0.79 -3.62
N LYS A 64 8.12 -1.31 -2.64
CA LYS A 64 8.34 -2.61 -2.00
C LYS A 64 7.19 -3.57 -2.25
N ALA A 65 6.20 -3.16 -3.05
CA ALA A 65 4.95 -3.89 -3.23
C ALA A 65 5.03 -4.97 -4.34
N THR A 66 6.16 -5.64 -4.52
CA THR A 66 6.32 -6.71 -5.53
C THR A 66 6.74 -8.01 -4.86
N GLY A 67 6.73 -9.12 -5.61
CA GLY A 67 7.09 -10.44 -5.10
C GLY A 67 5.95 -11.19 -4.42
N TYR A 68 4.70 -10.77 -4.61
CA TYR A 68 3.54 -11.45 -4.07
C TYR A 68 3.15 -12.70 -4.87
N GLN A 69 2.39 -13.59 -4.23
CA GLN A 69 1.78 -14.77 -4.82
C GLN A 69 0.26 -14.75 -4.62
N PRO A 70 -0.51 -15.56 -5.39
CA PRO A 70 -1.95 -15.68 -5.18
C PRO A 70 -2.30 -15.99 -3.72
N GLY A 71 -3.30 -15.30 -3.16
CA GLY A 71 -3.76 -15.51 -1.79
C GLY A 71 -2.92 -14.82 -0.70
N MET A 72 -1.73 -14.28 -1.01
CA MET A 72 -0.97 -13.47 -0.05
C MET A 72 -1.69 -12.16 0.28
N ILE A 73 -1.45 -11.64 1.48
CA ILE A 73 -2.05 -10.37 1.94
C ILE A 73 -1.19 -9.19 1.49
N ARG A 74 -1.77 -8.29 0.69
CA ARG A 74 -1.12 -7.04 0.28
C ARG A 74 -1.11 -5.98 1.39
N GLY A 75 -2.12 -6.02 2.22
CA GLY A 75 -2.41 -5.03 3.25
C GLY A 75 -3.84 -5.17 3.75
N ALA A 76 -4.36 -4.11 4.36
CA ALA A 76 -5.73 -4.09 4.86
C ALA A 76 -6.36 -2.70 4.74
N VAL A 77 -7.68 -2.68 4.55
CA VAL A 77 -8.50 -1.47 4.72
C VAL A 77 -8.85 -1.36 6.20
N SER A 78 -8.56 -0.21 6.80
CA SER A 78 -8.82 0.07 8.22
C SER A 78 -9.77 1.25 8.35
N ILE A 79 -10.93 1.05 8.96
CA ILE A 79 -11.94 2.08 9.23
C ILE A 79 -12.04 2.26 10.74
N THR A 80 -12.00 3.51 11.22
CA THR A 80 -12.15 3.83 12.64
C THR A 80 -13.34 4.77 12.82
N ARG A 81 -14.24 4.46 13.75
CA ARG A 81 -15.38 5.31 14.11
C ARG A 81 -15.41 5.59 15.61
N PRO A 82 -15.73 6.82 16.06
CA PRO A 82 -15.98 7.08 17.46
C PRO A 82 -17.23 6.32 17.91
N LEU A 83 -17.23 5.84 19.15
CA LEU A 83 -18.39 5.28 19.81
C LEU A 83 -18.99 6.35 20.73
N PRO A 84 -20.33 6.38 20.89
CA PRO A 84 -20.99 7.22 21.89
C PRO A 84 -20.50 6.93 23.32
#